data_AF-A0A537Y2W6-F1
#
_entry.id   AF-A0A537Y2W6-F1
#
_cell.length_a   1.000
_cell.length_b   1.000
_cell.length_c   1.000
_cell.angle_alpha   90.00
_cell.angle_beta   90.00
_cell.angle_gamma   90.00
#
_symmetry.space_group_name_H-M   'P 1'
#
loop_
_entity.id
_entity.type
_entity.pdbx_description
1 polymer ?
#
loop_
_entity_poly.entity_id
_entity_poly.type
_entity_poly.pdbx_seq_one_letter_code
_entity_poly.pdbx_strand_id
1 'polypeptide(L)'
;PFELELTVNFGRKEPYVQGDGYGHLAVVVDNLDAEHARFEREKLSPGLLRDFKHAGTTLARFFFVSDPDGYKIEVIQKGGRFG
;
A
#
# COMPACT_ATOMS: atom_id res chain seq x y z
N PRO A 1 4.70 -19.26 3.07
CA PRO A 1 5.25 -18.05 2.44
C PRO A 1 4.08 -17.27 1.83
N PHE A 2 4.19 -15.94 1.77
CA PHE A 2 3.22 -15.11 1.04
C PHE A 2 3.80 -14.78 -0.34
N GLU A 3 2.95 -14.78 -1.36
CA GLU A 3 3.32 -14.50 -2.74
C GLU A 3 2.26 -13.60 -3.39
N LEU A 4 2.72 -12.70 -4.26
CA LEU A 4 1.88 -11.92 -5.17
C LEU A 4 2.29 -12.29 -6.60
N GLU A 5 1.39 -12.93 -7.33
CA GLU A 5 1.59 -13.28 -8.73
C GLU A 5 1.12 -12.14 -9.63
N LEU A 6 1.96 -11.76 -10.61
CA LEU A 6 1.67 -10.72 -11.59
C LEU A 6 1.63 -11.33 -12.98
N THR A 7 0.59 -11.00 -13.76
CA THR A 7 0.39 -11.56 -15.10
C THR A 7 0.40 -10.46 -16.16
N VAL A 8 1.30 -10.59 -17.14
CA VAL A 8 1.36 -9.69 -18.30
C VAL A 8 0.90 -10.46 -19.54
N ASN A 9 -0.19 -10.00 -20.16
CA ASN A 9 -0.73 -10.64 -21.37
C ASN A 9 0.03 -10.19 -22.63
N PHE A 10 0.49 -11.14 -23.44
CA PHE A 10 1.22 -10.87 -24.67
C PHE A 10 0.42 -9.98 -25.64
N GLY A 11 1.08 -8.97 -26.20
CA GLY A 11 0.51 -8.10 -27.23
C GLY A 11 -0.54 -7.09 -26.75
N ARG A 12 -0.83 -7.03 -25.44
CA ARG A 12 -1.72 -6.02 -24.88
C ARG A 12 -1.08 -4.62 -25.02
N LYS A 13 -1.86 -3.65 -25.48
CA LYS A 13 -1.43 -2.26 -25.68
C LYS A 13 -2.11 -1.28 -24.72
N GLU A 14 -3.35 -1.57 -24.33
CA GLU A 14 -4.13 -0.71 -23.44
C GLU A 14 -3.96 -1.10 -21.97
N PRO A 15 -4.03 -0.14 -21.02
CA PRO A 15 -4.03 -0.44 -19.58
C PRO A 15 -5.15 -1.40 -19.17
N TYR A 16 -4.96 -2.16 -18.09
CA TYR A 16 -6.01 -3.02 -17.53
C TYR A 16 -7.12 -2.18 -16.88
N VAL A 17 -8.38 -2.61 -17.04
CA VAL A 17 -9.52 -1.96 -16.37
C VAL A 17 -9.69 -2.57 -15.00
N GLN A 18 -9.53 -1.76 -13.94
CA GLN A 18 -9.62 -2.23 -12.55
C GLN A 18 -11.06 -2.48 -12.07
N GLY A 19 -12.02 -1.68 -12.55
CA GLY A 19 -13.37 -1.63 -11.98
C GLY A 19 -13.39 -1.02 -10.57
N ASP A 20 -14.46 -1.27 -9.81
CA ASP A 20 -14.72 -0.71 -8.48
C ASP A 20 -14.86 -1.77 -7.36
N GLY A 21 -14.77 -3.05 -7.70
CA GLY A 21 -14.87 -4.16 -6.75
C GLY A 21 -13.58 -4.46 -5.98
N TYR A 22 -12.41 -4.11 -6.53
CA TYR A 22 -11.13 -4.29 -5.85
C TYR A 22 -10.78 -3.06 -5.01
N GLY A 23 -10.44 -3.27 -3.74
CA GLY A 23 -9.99 -2.21 -2.82
C GLY A 23 -8.49 -1.96 -2.93
N HIS A 24 -7.70 -2.81 -2.27
CA HIS A 24 -6.24 -2.75 -2.22
C HIS A 24 -5.65 -4.03 -1.62
N LEU A 25 -4.35 -4.24 -1.83
CA LEU A 25 -3.52 -5.15 -1.05
C LEU A 25 -2.93 -4.37 0.13
N ALA A 26 -2.75 -5.00 1.28
CA ALA A 26 -2.04 -4.40 2.41
C ALA A 26 -0.78 -5.20 2.75
N VAL A 27 0.31 -4.49 3.05
CA VAL A 27 1.58 -5.06 3.51
C VAL A 27 2.00 -4.44 4.83
N VAL A 28 2.43 -5.29 5.77
CA VAL A 28 2.85 -4.89 7.11
C VAL A 28 4.36 -4.62 7.11
N VAL A 29 4.78 -3.51 7.72
CA VAL A 29 6.20 -3.14 7.88
C VAL A 29 6.54 -2.84 9.33
N ASP A 30 7.77 -3.16 9.74
CA ASP A 30 8.22 -2.94 11.12
C ASP A 30 8.44 -1.45 11.46
N ASN A 31 8.78 -0.62 10.47
CA ASN A 31 8.98 0.82 10.67
C ASN A 31 8.42 1.60 9.47
N LEU A 32 7.20 2.12 9.65
CA LEU A 32 6.46 2.81 8.61
C LEU A 32 7.07 4.17 8.25
N ASP A 33 7.57 4.93 9.22
CA ASP A 33 8.15 6.26 8.93
C ASP A 33 9.44 6.12 8.12
N ALA A 34 10.27 5.12 8.42
CA ALA A 34 11.47 4.81 7.63
C ALA A 34 11.13 4.34 6.20
N GLU A 35 10.09 3.51 6.06
CA GLU A 35 9.66 3.03 4.75
C GLU A 35 9.02 4.14 3.92
N HIS A 36 8.22 5.01 4.53
CA HIS A 36 7.66 6.19 3.88
C HIS A 36 8.78 7.12 3.36
N ALA A 37 9.79 7.40 4.19
CA ALA A 37 10.96 8.19 3.78
C ALA A 37 11.78 7.51 2.66
N ARG A 38 11.83 6.17 2.61
CA ARG A 38 12.42 5.44 1.48
C ARG A 38 11.63 5.69 0.19
N PHE A 39 10.31 5.59 0.25
CA PHE A 39 9.44 5.84 -0.90
C PHE A 39 9.58 7.26 -1.44
N GLU A 40 9.65 8.27 -0.56
CA GLU A 40 9.89 9.66 -0.98
C GLU A 40 11.24 9.82 -1.67
N ARG A 41 12.31 9.28 -1.07
CA ARG A 41 13.67 9.35 -1.62
C ARG A 41 13.79 8.66 -2.98
N GLU A 42 13.10 7.53 -3.14
CA GLU A 42 13.05 6.76 -4.39
C GLU A 42 12.04 7.33 -5.41
N LYS A 43 11.34 8.43 -5.07
CA LYS A 43 10.35 9.10 -5.93
C LYS A 43 9.17 8.20 -6.32
N LEU A 44 8.77 7.31 -5.41
CA LEU A 44 7.64 6.37 -5.58
C LEU A 44 6.27 7.00 -5.25
N SER A 45 6.22 8.31 -5.05
CA SER A 45 4.99 9.08 -4.81
C SER A 45 4.07 8.50 -3.71
N PRO A 46 4.59 8.23 -2.50
CA PRO A 46 3.75 7.75 -1.42
C PRO A 46 2.71 8.82 -1.05
N GLY A 47 1.51 8.39 -0.71
CA GLY A 47 0.52 9.23 -0.07
C GLY A 47 0.99 9.69 1.31
N LEU A 48 0.25 10.61 1.89
CA LEU A 48 0.52 11.11 3.22
C LEU A 48 0.31 10.02 4.28
N LEU A 49 1.14 10.04 5.33
CA LEU A 49 0.91 9.23 6.53
C LEU A 49 -0.44 9.56 7.16
N ARG A 50 -1.09 8.52 7.69
CA ARG A 50 -2.39 8.57 8.35
C ARG A 50 -2.35 7.79 9.65
N ASP A 51 -2.90 8.38 10.71
CA ASP A 51 -3.22 7.69 11.95
C ASP A 51 -4.73 7.42 11.98
N PHE A 52 -5.12 6.15 12.08
CA PHE A 52 -6.49 5.79 12.41
C PHE A 52 -6.63 5.70 13.93
N LYS A 53 -7.38 6.64 14.51
CA LYS A 53 -7.58 6.76 15.96
C LYS A 53 -9.00 6.41 16.35
N HIS A 54 -9.15 5.68 17.45
CA HIS A 54 -10.44 5.40 18.09
C HIS A 54 -10.33 5.66 19.59
N ALA A 55 -11.26 6.44 20.15
CA ALA A 55 -11.27 6.81 21.56
C ALA A 55 -9.91 7.32 22.09
N GLY A 56 -9.20 8.13 21.30
CA GLY A 56 -7.89 8.69 21.67
C GLY A 56 -6.69 7.74 21.49
N THR A 57 -6.91 6.48 21.14
CA THR A 57 -5.86 5.49 20.88
C THR A 57 -5.62 5.32 19.38
N THR A 58 -4.37 5.32 18.92
CA THR A 58 -4.02 4.97 17.54
C THR A 58 -4.15 3.46 17.35
N LEU A 59 -5.09 3.04 16.51
CA LEU A 59 -5.32 1.62 16.18
C LEU A 59 -4.48 1.15 14.99
N ALA A 60 -4.19 2.05 14.06
CA ALA A 60 -3.37 1.79 12.89
C ALA A 60 -2.65 3.06 12.45
N ARG A 61 -1.46 2.91 11.88
CA ARG A 61 -0.76 3.97 11.16
C ARG A 61 -0.33 3.40 9.81
N PHE A 62 -0.60 4.13 8.73
CA PHE A 62 -0.37 3.64 7.37
C PHE A 62 -0.18 4.79 6.38
N PHE A 63 0.28 4.46 5.18
CA PHE A 63 0.14 5.29 3.99
C PHE A 63 -0.31 4.43 2.81
N PHE A 64 -0.85 5.08 1.78
CA PHE A 64 -1.18 4.43 0.52
C PHE A 64 -0.17 4.80 -0.57
N VAL A 65 0.06 3.88 -1.48
CA VAL A 65 0.77 4.13 -2.75
C VAL A 65 -0.04 3.48 -3.88
N SER A 66 -0.03 4.08 -5.06
CA SER A 66 -0.53 3.45 -6.28
C SER A 66 0.65 2.94 -7.10
N ASP A 67 0.58 1.69 -7.52
CA ASP A 67 1.55 1.14 -8.46
C ASP A 67 1.37 1.72 -9.88
N PRO A 68 2.26 1.40 -10.83
CA PRO A 68 2.16 1.93 -12.20
C PRO A 68 0.86 1.58 -12.95
N ASP A 69 0.20 0.48 -12.60
CA ASP A 69 -1.08 0.06 -13.17
C ASP A 69 -2.29 0.62 -12.40
N GLY A 70 -2.02 1.42 -11.36
CA GLY A 70 -2.99 2.12 -10.53
C GLY A 70 -3.48 1.33 -9.32
N TYR A 71 -2.99 0.11 -9.07
CA TYR A 71 -3.46 -0.71 -7.95
C TYR A 71 -3.00 -0.05 -6.65
N LYS A 72 -3.94 0.15 -5.74
CA LYS A 72 -3.65 0.73 -4.43
C LYS A 72 -3.03 -0.32 -3.53
N ILE A 73 -1.99 0.09 -2.81
CA ILE A 73 -1.30 -0.70 -1.79
C ILE A 73 -1.30 0.11 -0.50
N GLU A 74 -1.80 -0.50 0.57
CA GLU A 74 -1.71 0.03 1.93
C GLU A 74 -0.43 -0.50 2.58
N VAL A 75 0.48 0.40 2.97
CA VAL A 75 1.64 0.06 3.77
C VAL A 75 1.31 0.42 5.21
N ILE A 76 1.27 -0.57 6.10
CA ILE A 76 0.77 -0.42 7.47
C ILE A 76 1.85 -0.80 8.50
N GLN A 77 1.96 0.02 9.55
CA GLN A 77 2.86 -0.22 10.67
C GLN A 77 2.46 -1.49 11.42
N LYS A 78 3.43 -2.37 11.66
CA LYS A 78 3.26 -3.52 12.54
C LYS A 78 2.88 -3.07 13.95
N GLY A 79 1.81 -3.66 14.48
CA GLY A 79 1.30 -3.35 15.82
C GLY A 79 -0.20 -3.56 15.96
N GLY A 80 -0.69 -3.66 17.21
CA GLY A 80 -2.11 -3.92 17.48
C GLY A 80 -2.58 -5.23 16.82
N ARG A 81 -3.60 -5.16 15.95
CA ARG A 81 -4.11 -6.32 15.21
C ARG A 81 -3.23 -6.75 14.02
N PHE A 82 -2.24 -5.95 13.64
CA PHE A 82 -1.40 -6.13 12.45
C PHE A 82 0.00 -6.63 12.82
N GLY A 83 0.11 -7.41 13.89
CA GLY A 83 1.37 -7.89 14.49
C GLY A 83 1.51 -9.39 14.44
#